data_AF-A0A642C500-F1
#
_entry.id   AF-A0A642C500-F1
#
_cell.length_a   1.000
_cell.length_b   1.000
_cell.length_c   1.000
_cell.angle_alpha   90.00
_cell.angle_beta   90.00
_cell.angle_gamma   90.00
#
_symmetry.space_group_name_H-M   'P 1'
#
loop_
_entity.id
_entity.type
_entity.pdbx_description
1 polymer ?
#
loop_
_entity_poly.entity_id
_entity_poly.type
_entity_poly.pdbx_seq_one_letter_code
_entity_poly.pdbx_strand_id
1 'polypeptide(L)'
;YQGYVELHLEGKFSGYEYNTIWRELVEESYQHQELSWHRWGNRNRGRCRINISIQSADDIIKCFEKISKIFDPVLSPLSAEHGDAEVIMQQMENLEILPPADSMQVEKLTYGILKIKELPFNNFIIPEYQRPYKWGVKNVNQLINDLLYFKDSEEYRLGTLVLHENNIVDGQQRIVTLSLILYELFNKKEIRIKNPYQEVQDRIKTFWKRTEFTNEHSIGHVRENLIAIEDRLDDLDDNFLDFLLSKCQFVVVRLPEISEAFQFFDSQNARGKDLEPHDLLKAFHLREIKRLSEKDSDNITKWQDLDPQRLVELFLTLYRVKRWAKNNSGKEFTKDNIDAFKGISLEDKRYPFYMQQIICHFFSSFYANEPSRNIDQSKMEFPFQIDQICINGSRFFDMIRYYDAMYNKIIDENEYKNYDSTEDEK
;
A
#
# COMPACT_ATOMS: atom_id res chain seq x y z
N TYR A 1 1.49 0.55 28.86
CA TYR A 1 0.59 0.44 27.70
C TYR A 1 -0.67 1.24 28.03
N GLN A 2 -1.22 2.01 27.10
CA GLN A 2 -2.53 2.67 27.25
C GLN A 2 -3.31 2.35 25.98
N GLY A 3 -4.04 1.25 26.00
CA GLY A 3 -4.79 0.74 24.85
C GLY A 3 -6.10 0.09 25.28
N TYR A 4 -6.92 -0.27 24.31
CA TYR A 4 -8.19 -0.96 24.51
C TYR A 4 -8.37 -1.99 23.39
N VAL A 5 -9.17 -3.02 23.63
CA VAL A 5 -9.59 -4.00 22.61
C VAL A 5 -11.04 -3.70 22.23
N GLU A 6 -11.33 -3.74 20.93
CA GLU A 6 -12.67 -3.54 20.39
C GLU A 6 -13.00 -4.64 19.37
N LEU A 7 -14.20 -5.21 19.49
CA LEU A 7 -14.82 -6.01 18.45
C LEU A 7 -15.53 -5.07 17.46
N HIS A 8 -15.19 -5.19 16.17
CA HIS A 8 -15.77 -4.39 15.09
C HIS A 8 -16.63 -5.29 14.21
N LEU A 9 -17.95 -5.07 14.22
CA LEU A 9 -18.90 -5.72 13.33
C LEU A 9 -19.10 -4.85 12.09
N GLU A 10 -18.39 -5.16 11.01
CA GLU A 10 -18.52 -4.48 9.74
C GLU A 10 -19.51 -5.21 8.83
N GLY A 11 -20.74 -4.69 8.77
CA GLY A 11 -21.72 -5.12 7.76
C GLY A 11 -21.55 -4.31 6.49
N LYS A 12 -20.80 -4.81 5.49
CA LYS A 12 -20.92 -4.28 4.13
C LYS A 12 -22.28 -4.76 3.63
N PHE A 13 -23.26 -3.86 3.62
CA PHE A 13 -24.67 -4.04 3.19
C PHE A 13 -25.58 -4.71 4.24
N SER A 14 -26.23 -3.88 5.07
CA SER A 14 -27.14 -4.30 6.14
C SER A 14 -28.45 -4.92 5.60
N GLY A 15 -28.46 -6.24 5.42
CA GLY A 15 -29.68 -7.04 5.30
C GLY A 15 -30.42 -7.19 6.64
N TYR A 16 -31.60 -7.84 6.62
CA TYR A 16 -32.37 -8.12 7.83
C TYR A 16 -31.61 -9.02 8.82
N GLU A 17 -30.90 -10.03 8.31
CA GLU A 17 -30.09 -10.98 9.09
C GLU A 17 -28.96 -10.30 9.87
N TYR A 18 -28.27 -9.32 9.28
CA TYR A 18 -27.26 -8.52 9.98
C TYR A 18 -27.85 -7.79 11.19
N ASN A 19 -29.08 -7.25 11.06
CA ASN A 19 -29.73 -6.55 12.16
C ASN A 19 -30.15 -7.51 13.28
N THR A 20 -30.52 -8.75 12.96
CA THR A 20 -30.86 -9.78 13.95
C THR A 20 -29.61 -10.18 14.74
N ILE A 21 -28.53 -10.56 14.05
CA ILE A 21 -27.26 -10.94 14.70
C ILE A 21 -26.70 -9.77 15.51
N TRP A 22 -26.76 -8.55 14.95
CA TRP A 22 -26.31 -7.36 15.67
C TRP A 22 -27.12 -7.12 16.96
N ARG A 23 -28.44 -7.35 16.95
CA ARG A 23 -29.27 -7.23 18.16
C ARG A 23 -28.89 -8.28 19.19
N GLU A 24 -28.72 -9.54 18.78
CA GLU A 24 -28.34 -10.63 19.69
C GLU A 24 -26.98 -10.38 20.34
N LEU A 25 -25.98 -9.93 19.57
CA LEU A 25 -24.67 -9.57 20.11
C LEU A 25 -24.73 -8.36 21.07
N VAL A 26 -25.60 -7.39 20.80
CA VAL A 26 -25.81 -6.25 21.69
C VAL A 26 -26.54 -6.68 22.96
N GLU A 27 -27.57 -7.52 22.86
CA GLU A 27 -28.29 -8.06 24.01
C GLU A 27 -27.39 -8.90 24.91
N GLU A 28 -26.58 -9.79 24.33
CA GLU A 28 -25.63 -10.60 25.09
C GLU A 28 -24.61 -9.72 25.80
N SER A 29 -24.11 -8.68 25.14
CA SER A 29 -23.14 -7.77 25.76
C SER A 29 -23.68 -7.04 27.00
N TYR A 30 -25.00 -6.81 27.10
CA TYR A 30 -25.58 -6.16 28.28
C TYR A 30 -25.51 -7.04 29.53
N GLN A 31 -25.28 -8.33 29.37
CA GLN A 31 -25.05 -9.27 30.47
C GLN A 31 -23.62 -9.16 31.04
N HIS A 32 -22.72 -8.45 30.37
CA HIS A 32 -21.31 -8.30 30.73
C HIS A 32 -20.96 -6.84 31.02
N GLN A 33 -20.75 -6.50 32.30
CA GLN A 33 -20.50 -5.13 32.76
C GLN A 33 -19.20 -4.51 32.22
N GLU A 34 -18.26 -5.37 31.86
CA GLU A 34 -16.98 -5.01 31.24
C GLU A 34 -17.10 -4.65 29.76
N LEU A 35 -18.26 -4.82 29.12
CA LEU A 35 -18.47 -4.48 27.71
C LEU A 35 -19.23 -3.17 27.57
N SER A 36 -18.85 -2.37 26.59
CA SER A 36 -19.58 -1.15 26.24
C SER A 36 -19.60 -0.92 24.74
N TRP A 37 -20.78 -0.58 24.23
CA TRP A 37 -20.95 -0.18 22.83
C TRP A 37 -20.80 1.32 22.65
N HIS A 38 -19.96 1.72 21.70
CA HIS A 38 -19.75 3.13 21.40
C HIS A 38 -20.65 3.61 20.26
N ARG A 39 -21.44 4.65 20.53
CA ARG A 39 -22.25 5.37 19.53
C ARG A 39 -21.47 6.55 18.96
N TRP A 40 -21.51 6.76 17.65
CA TRP A 40 -20.97 7.96 17.02
C TRP A 40 -22.07 8.70 16.25
N GLY A 41 -22.33 9.95 16.62
CA GLY A 41 -23.35 10.79 15.96
C GLY A 41 -24.77 10.18 15.97
N ASN A 42 -25.24 9.67 17.11
CA ASN A 42 -26.53 8.97 17.27
C ASN A 42 -26.73 7.74 16.36
N ARG A 43 -25.67 7.22 15.72
CA ARG A 43 -25.70 5.96 14.95
C ARG A 43 -24.84 4.91 15.65
N ASN A 44 -25.39 3.71 15.81
CA ASN A 44 -24.65 2.57 16.32
C ASN A 44 -23.78 2.01 15.18
N ARG A 45 -22.47 2.26 15.22
CA ARG A 45 -21.52 1.56 14.35
C ARG A 45 -20.91 0.43 15.17
N GLY A 46 -21.55 -0.74 15.14
CA GLY A 46 -21.01 -2.09 15.40
C GLY A 46 -19.77 -2.32 16.28
N ARG A 47 -19.42 -1.44 17.22
CA ARG A 47 -18.16 -1.50 17.98
C ARG A 47 -18.43 -1.74 19.45
N CYS A 48 -18.02 -2.91 19.91
CA CYS A 48 -18.07 -3.32 21.31
C CYS A 48 -16.65 -3.25 21.90
N ARG A 49 -16.45 -2.40 22.90
CA ARG A 49 -15.17 -2.28 23.61
C ARG A 49 -15.21 -3.10 24.89
N ILE A 50 -14.09 -3.77 25.18
CA ILE A 50 -13.85 -4.37 26.49
C ILE A 50 -13.09 -3.37 27.38
N ASN A 51 -13.72 -3.00 28.49
CA ASN A 51 -13.24 -1.99 29.45
C ASN A 51 -12.27 -2.63 30.46
N ILE A 52 -11.15 -3.16 29.96
CA ILE A 52 -10.05 -3.67 30.77
C ILE A 52 -8.82 -2.80 30.53
N SER A 53 -8.13 -2.44 31.62
CA SER A 53 -6.87 -1.69 31.53
C SER A 53 -5.77 -2.58 30.96
N ILE A 54 -5.27 -2.24 29.77
CA ILE A 54 -4.21 -2.99 29.10
C ILE A 54 -2.85 -2.45 29.52
N GLN A 55 -2.10 -3.23 30.31
CA GLN A 55 -0.77 -2.86 30.80
C GLN A 55 0.34 -3.73 30.19
N SER A 56 -0.01 -4.85 29.54
CA SER A 56 0.90 -5.80 28.91
C SER A 56 0.29 -6.45 27.65
N ALA A 57 1.11 -7.19 26.88
CA ALA A 57 0.63 -7.98 25.74
C ALA A 57 -0.26 -9.16 26.18
N ASP A 58 0.01 -9.76 27.34
CA ASP A 58 -0.80 -10.84 27.90
C ASP A 58 -2.23 -10.36 28.23
N ASP A 59 -2.39 -9.10 28.61
CA ASP A 59 -3.72 -8.51 28.85
C ASP A 59 -4.54 -8.43 27.55
N ILE A 60 -3.88 -8.23 26.40
CA ILE A 60 -4.54 -8.22 25.08
C ILE A 60 -5.06 -9.61 24.75
N ILE A 61 -4.24 -10.65 24.93
CA ILE A 61 -4.63 -12.05 24.66
C ILE A 61 -5.83 -12.44 25.54
N LYS A 62 -5.78 -12.12 26.84
CA LYS A 62 -6.89 -12.35 27.76
C LYS A 62 -8.17 -11.61 27.35
N CYS A 63 -8.05 -10.40 26.81
CA CYS A 63 -9.19 -9.67 26.27
C CYS A 63 -9.81 -10.39 25.05
N PHE A 64 -8.99 -10.91 24.13
CA PHE A 64 -9.47 -11.67 22.96
C PHE A 64 -10.15 -12.98 23.37
N GLU A 65 -9.51 -13.79 24.23
CA GLU A 65 -10.11 -15.03 24.74
C GLU A 65 -11.46 -14.80 25.40
N LYS A 66 -11.59 -13.68 26.12
CA LYS A 66 -12.82 -13.32 26.81
C LYS A 66 -13.92 -12.88 25.84
N ILE A 67 -13.59 -12.08 24.83
CA ILE A 67 -14.53 -11.70 23.77
C ILE A 67 -15.02 -12.94 23.01
N SER A 68 -14.11 -13.86 22.66
CA SER A 68 -14.43 -15.14 22.01
C SER A 68 -15.42 -15.95 22.85
N LYS A 69 -15.13 -16.16 24.15
CA LYS A 69 -16.01 -16.91 25.05
C LYS A 69 -17.42 -16.33 25.18
N ILE A 70 -17.58 -15.01 25.04
CA ILE A 70 -18.87 -14.33 25.15
C ILE A 70 -19.65 -14.46 23.83
N PHE A 71 -19.00 -14.23 22.69
CA PHE A 71 -19.71 -14.11 21.42
C PHE A 71 -19.74 -15.39 20.58
N ASP A 72 -18.79 -16.31 20.73
CA ASP A 72 -18.78 -17.58 19.99
C ASP A 72 -20.05 -18.42 20.24
N PRO A 73 -20.61 -18.51 21.45
CA PRO A 73 -21.88 -19.21 21.68
C PRO A 73 -23.08 -18.56 20.98
N VAL A 74 -23.06 -17.23 20.80
CA VAL A 74 -24.10 -16.49 20.06
C VAL A 74 -23.95 -16.71 18.56
N LEU A 75 -22.71 -16.83 18.08
CA LEU A 75 -22.38 -17.02 16.66
C LEU A 75 -22.48 -18.48 16.20
N SER A 76 -22.30 -19.45 17.11
CA SER A 76 -22.26 -20.89 16.80
C SER A 76 -23.57 -21.44 16.20
N PRO A 77 -24.79 -21.10 16.68
CA PRO A 77 -26.04 -21.57 16.09
C PRO A 77 -26.24 -21.13 14.63
N LEU A 78 -25.74 -19.95 14.27
CA LEU A 78 -25.82 -19.40 12.92
C LEU A 78 -24.97 -20.19 11.90
N SER A 79 -23.92 -20.86 12.39
CA SER A 79 -23.11 -21.79 11.60
C SER A 79 -23.80 -23.15 11.36
N ALA A 80 -24.84 -23.49 12.14
CA ALA A 80 -25.54 -24.77 12.07
C ALA A 80 -26.85 -24.71 11.27
N GLU A 81 -27.54 -23.56 11.21
CA GLU A 81 -28.78 -23.40 10.41
C GLU A 81 -28.51 -23.27 8.90
N HIS A 82 -27.34 -22.78 8.52
CA HIS A 82 -26.82 -22.91 7.17
C HIS A 82 -26.01 -24.21 7.14
N GLY A 83 -26.60 -25.30 6.64
CA GLY A 83 -25.95 -26.61 6.43
C GLY A 83 -24.71 -26.59 5.51
N ASP A 84 -24.16 -25.41 5.29
CA ASP A 84 -22.96 -25.11 4.56
C ASP A 84 -21.70 -25.20 5.43
N ALA A 85 -21.74 -25.36 6.76
CA ALA A 85 -20.47 -25.53 7.50
C ALA A 85 -19.74 -26.84 7.10
N GLU A 86 -20.46 -27.95 6.99
CA GLU A 86 -19.90 -29.24 6.51
C GLU A 86 -19.68 -29.25 4.99
N VAL A 87 -20.53 -28.60 4.19
CA VAL A 87 -20.36 -28.53 2.72
C VAL A 87 -19.26 -27.54 2.32
N ILE A 88 -19.09 -26.42 3.02
CA ILE A 88 -17.94 -25.52 2.89
C ILE A 88 -16.69 -26.23 3.39
N MET A 89 -16.72 -26.95 4.52
CA MET A 89 -15.57 -27.78 4.94
C MET A 89 -15.23 -28.88 3.91
N GLN A 90 -16.21 -29.58 3.34
CA GLN A 90 -16.00 -30.61 2.31
C GLN A 90 -15.62 -30.05 0.93
N GLN A 91 -16.07 -28.84 0.57
CA GLN A 91 -15.61 -28.13 -0.62
C GLN A 91 -14.21 -27.52 -0.41
N MET A 92 -13.84 -27.21 0.83
CA MET A 92 -12.47 -26.86 1.23
C MET A 92 -11.54 -28.08 1.29
N GLU A 93 -12.06 -29.28 1.60
CA GLU A 93 -11.30 -30.54 1.54
C GLU A 93 -11.06 -31.04 0.10
N ASN A 94 -11.93 -30.66 -0.86
CA ASN A 94 -11.82 -31.06 -2.27
C ASN A 94 -11.15 -30.00 -3.18
N LEU A 95 -10.79 -28.84 -2.65
CA LEU A 95 -9.73 -28.01 -3.22
C LEU A 95 -8.40 -28.64 -2.79
N GLU A 96 -7.57 -29.01 -3.77
CA GLU A 96 -6.26 -29.67 -3.61
C GLU A 96 -5.68 -29.53 -2.20
N ILE A 97 -5.63 -30.66 -1.50
CA ILE A 97 -5.05 -30.84 -0.16
C ILE A 97 -3.79 -29.99 -0.04
N LEU A 98 -3.94 -28.82 0.58
CA LEU A 98 -2.82 -28.21 1.28
C LEU A 98 -2.38 -29.25 2.31
N PRO A 99 -1.10 -29.63 2.31
CA PRO A 99 -0.65 -30.69 3.18
C PRO A 99 -0.86 -30.19 4.64
N PRO A 100 -1.02 -31.11 5.63
CA PRO A 100 -1.33 -30.77 7.02
C PRO A 100 -0.51 -29.56 7.48
N ALA A 101 -1.06 -28.67 8.32
CA ALA A 101 -0.46 -27.39 8.71
C ALA A 101 1.02 -27.45 9.18
N ASP A 102 1.54 -28.63 9.50
CA ASP A 102 2.96 -28.94 9.77
C ASP A 102 3.85 -29.13 8.51
N SER A 103 3.29 -29.02 7.31
CA SER A 103 3.95 -29.33 6.02
C SER A 103 3.80 -28.24 4.95
N MET A 104 3.03 -27.19 5.21
CA MET A 104 3.26 -25.91 4.56
C MET A 104 4.37 -25.21 5.33
N GLN A 105 5.54 -25.04 4.71
CA GLN A 105 6.43 -23.96 5.14
C GLN A 105 5.72 -22.65 4.78
N VAL A 106 4.75 -22.24 5.60
CA VAL A 106 4.28 -20.85 5.60
C VAL A 106 5.51 -20.06 5.99
N GLU A 107 6.10 -19.34 5.04
CA GLU A 107 7.17 -18.40 5.36
C GLU A 107 6.65 -17.50 6.49
N LYS A 108 7.23 -17.66 7.67
CA LYS A 108 6.68 -17.04 8.87
C LYS A 108 6.96 -15.55 8.76
N LEU A 109 5.97 -14.71 9.08
CA LEU A 109 6.19 -13.29 9.33
C LEU A 109 7.40 -13.15 10.28
N THR A 110 8.43 -12.45 9.84
CA THR A 110 9.62 -12.20 10.67
C THR A 110 9.75 -10.71 10.92
N TYR A 111 9.99 -10.35 12.17
CA TYR A 111 10.26 -8.98 12.55
C TYR A 111 11.47 -8.92 13.48
N GLY A 112 12.21 -7.83 13.42
CA GLY A 112 13.39 -7.65 14.24
C GLY A 112 13.89 -6.22 14.20
N ILE A 113 14.63 -5.83 15.22
CA ILE A 113 15.34 -4.57 15.23
C ILE A 113 16.73 -4.86 14.69
N LEU A 114 17.06 -4.27 13.55
CA LEU A 114 18.36 -4.43 12.90
C LEU A 114 19.12 -3.11 12.89
N LYS A 115 20.40 -3.17 13.25
CA LYS A 115 21.33 -2.05 13.09
C LYS A 115 21.66 -1.86 11.62
N ILE A 116 22.08 -0.66 11.22
CA ILE A 116 22.42 -0.39 9.80
C ILE A 116 23.49 -1.37 9.30
N LYS A 117 24.50 -1.71 10.11
CA LYS A 117 25.54 -2.69 9.72
C LYS A 117 25.03 -4.11 9.49
N GLU A 118 23.85 -4.46 10.00
CA GLU A 118 23.21 -5.78 9.84
C GLU A 118 22.27 -5.80 8.62
N LEU A 119 21.94 -4.65 8.03
CA LEU A 119 21.03 -4.59 6.91
C LEU A 119 21.64 -5.24 5.65
N PRO A 120 20.90 -6.09 4.94
CA PRO A 120 21.37 -6.75 3.73
C PRO A 120 21.20 -5.84 2.51
N PHE A 121 21.94 -4.73 2.46
CA PHE A 121 21.91 -3.78 1.32
C PHE A 121 22.16 -4.47 -0.02
N ASN A 122 22.98 -5.51 -0.06
CA ASN A 122 23.23 -6.33 -1.25
C ASN A 122 22.01 -7.12 -1.74
N ASN A 123 20.98 -7.31 -0.91
CA ASN A 123 19.78 -8.07 -1.29
C ASN A 123 18.57 -7.18 -1.56
N PHE A 124 18.43 -6.00 -0.95
CA PHE A 124 17.31 -5.06 -1.17
C PHE A 124 16.97 -4.71 -2.63
N ILE A 125 15.79 -5.07 -3.12
CA ILE A 125 15.32 -4.71 -4.45
C ILE A 125 14.38 -3.51 -4.32
N ILE A 126 14.55 -2.51 -5.19
CA ILE A 126 13.56 -1.46 -5.40
C ILE A 126 12.64 -1.95 -6.53
N PRO A 127 11.43 -2.42 -6.22
CA PRO A 127 10.55 -3.00 -7.24
C PRO A 127 9.91 -1.90 -8.10
N GLU A 128 9.53 -2.24 -9.35
CA GLU A 128 8.98 -1.30 -10.33
C GLU A 128 7.71 -0.55 -9.87
N TYR A 129 6.94 -1.18 -8.97
CA TYR A 129 5.74 -0.56 -8.43
C TYR A 129 6.01 0.55 -7.41
N GLN A 130 7.22 0.62 -6.86
CA GLN A 130 7.61 1.70 -5.96
C GLN A 130 7.67 3.04 -6.68
N ARG A 131 7.38 4.11 -5.96
CA ARG A 131 7.46 5.45 -6.55
C ARG A 131 8.93 5.83 -6.84
N PRO A 132 9.16 6.73 -7.81
CA PRO A 132 10.46 7.35 -8.03
C PRO A 132 11.08 7.93 -6.74
N TYR A 133 12.40 8.03 -6.68
CA TYR A 133 13.10 8.65 -5.57
C TYR A 133 12.84 10.18 -5.58
N LYS A 134 12.17 10.67 -4.52
CA LYS A 134 11.68 12.05 -4.39
C LYS A 134 12.39 12.87 -3.31
N TRP A 135 13.19 12.25 -2.44
CA TRP A 135 13.94 13.00 -1.44
C TRP A 135 15.01 13.85 -2.12
N GLY A 136 14.89 15.17 -1.98
CA GLY A 136 15.89 16.13 -2.46
C GLY A 136 16.79 16.63 -1.33
N VAL A 137 17.63 17.62 -1.65
CA VAL A 137 18.67 18.17 -0.77
C VAL A 137 18.16 18.56 0.62
N LYS A 138 16.95 19.12 0.71
CA LYS A 138 16.32 19.48 1.99
C LYS A 138 16.11 18.26 2.91
N ASN A 139 15.63 17.14 2.35
CA ASN A 139 15.39 15.92 3.12
C ASN A 139 16.70 15.26 3.55
N VAL A 140 17.71 15.28 2.67
CA VAL A 140 19.04 14.77 3.00
C VAL A 140 19.68 15.56 4.13
N ASN A 141 19.65 16.89 4.03
CA ASN A 141 20.17 17.75 5.09
C ASN A 141 19.44 17.57 6.42
N GLN A 142 18.11 17.40 6.38
CA GLN A 142 17.33 17.09 7.56
C GLN A 142 17.77 15.75 8.18
N LEU A 143 17.89 14.68 7.38
CA LEU A 143 18.34 13.38 7.88
C LEU A 143 19.73 13.45 8.51
N ILE A 144 20.68 14.12 7.85
CA ILE A 144 22.04 14.29 8.38
C ILE A 144 22.01 15.09 9.70
N ASN A 145 21.24 16.18 9.77
CA ASN A 145 21.11 16.98 10.98
C ASN A 145 20.51 16.17 12.13
N ASP A 146 19.48 15.38 11.86
CA ASP A 146 18.88 14.50 12.86
C ASP A 146 19.89 13.46 13.36
N LEU A 147 20.63 12.82 12.46
CA LEU A 147 21.68 11.86 12.81
C LEU A 147 22.81 12.48 13.65
N LEU A 148 23.24 13.69 13.30
CA LEU A 148 24.25 14.43 14.07
C LEU A 148 23.74 14.83 15.45
N TYR A 149 22.48 15.29 15.54
CA TYR A 149 21.85 15.67 16.80
C TYR A 149 21.76 14.49 17.78
N PHE A 150 21.43 13.30 17.28
CA PHE A 150 21.29 12.09 18.08
C PHE A 150 22.57 11.26 18.23
N LYS A 151 23.74 11.73 17.73
CA LYS A 151 25.01 10.99 17.69
C LYS A 151 25.46 10.43 19.05
N ASP A 152 25.19 11.15 20.13
CA ASP A 152 25.57 10.74 21.49
C ASP A 152 24.55 9.81 22.15
N SER A 153 23.42 9.53 21.49
CA SER A 153 22.41 8.60 21.98
C SER A 153 22.95 7.16 22.00
N GLU A 154 22.41 6.33 22.89
CA GLU A 154 22.76 4.90 22.92
C GLU A 154 22.21 4.17 21.69
N GLU A 155 20.98 4.49 21.29
CA GLU A 155 20.29 3.92 20.13
C GLU A 155 19.43 4.98 19.44
N TYR A 156 19.35 4.94 18.11
CA TYR A 156 18.50 5.83 17.32
C TYR A 156 17.66 5.06 16.30
N ARG A 157 16.33 5.18 16.38
CA ARG A 157 15.39 4.47 15.50
C ARG A 157 15.05 5.32 14.28
N LEU A 158 15.45 4.85 13.10
CA LEU A 158 15.18 5.48 11.81
C LEU A 158 13.79 5.15 11.24
N GLY A 159 12.99 4.41 12.01
CA GLY A 159 11.62 4.00 11.72
C GLY A 159 11.52 2.55 11.23
N THR A 160 10.42 2.26 10.52
CA THR A 160 10.12 0.90 10.03
C THR A 160 10.60 0.70 8.60
N LEU A 161 11.11 -0.49 8.29
CA LEU A 161 11.46 -0.99 6.96
C LEU A 161 10.59 -2.22 6.69
N VAL A 162 9.72 -2.15 5.68
CA VAL A 162 8.80 -3.25 5.35
C VAL A 162 9.30 -3.92 4.08
N LEU A 163 9.47 -5.23 4.14
CA LEU A 163 10.00 -6.06 3.07
C LEU A 163 9.03 -7.18 2.74
N HIS A 164 8.92 -7.49 1.46
CA HIS A 164 8.37 -8.76 0.97
C HIS A 164 9.48 -9.46 0.18
N GLU A 165 9.90 -10.64 0.64
CA GLU A 165 11.17 -11.25 0.26
C GLU A 165 12.35 -10.26 0.46
N ASN A 166 12.90 -9.74 -0.65
CA ASN A 166 13.92 -8.71 -0.68
C ASN A 166 13.42 -7.37 -1.25
N ASN A 167 12.16 -7.29 -1.69
CA ASN A 167 11.56 -6.08 -2.24
C ASN A 167 11.22 -5.09 -1.11
N ILE A 168 11.66 -3.83 -1.27
CA ILE A 168 11.31 -2.77 -0.33
C ILE A 168 9.87 -2.30 -0.60
N VAL A 169 8.99 -2.54 0.36
CA VAL A 169 7.58 -2.09 0.32
C VAL A 169 7.40 -0.76 1.04
N ASP A 170 8.13 -0.54 2.14
CA ASP A 170 8.21 0.75 2.84
C ASP A 170 9.65 1.06 3.25
N GLY A 171 10.03 2.34 3.26
CA GLY A 171 11.35 2.79 3.67
C GLY A 171 12.34 3.03 2.53
N GLN A 172 11.91 2.87 1.28
CA GLN A 172 12.74 3.06 0.07
C GLN A 172 13.53 4.37 0.11
N GLN A 173 12.87 5.51 0.36
CA GLN A 173 13.52 6.82 0.34
C GLN A 173 14.65 6.90 1.37
N ARG A 174 14.40 6.42 2.60
CA ARG A 174 15.40 6.37 3.68
C ARG A 174 16.56 5.44 3.34
N ILE A 175 16.28 4.24 2.81
CA ILE A 175 17.31 3.26 2.45
C ILE A 175 18.21 3.78 1.34
N VAL A 176 17.64 4.41 0.31
CA VAL A 176 18.40 5.02 -0.80
C VAL A 176 19.27 6.17 -0.29
N THR A 177 18.72 7.09 0.51
CA THR A 177 19.52 8.21 1.04
C THR A 177 20.63 7.73 1.97
N LEU A 178 20.35 6.76 2.84
CA LEU A 178 21.38 6.17 3.72
C LEU A 178 22.47 5.46 2.93
N SER A 179 22.12 4.76 1.85
CA SER A 179 23.12 4.11 1.02
C SER A 179 23.96 5.11 0.21
N LEU A 180 23.44 6.30 -0.12
CA LEU A 180 24.23 7.42 -0.66
C LEU A 180 25.21 7.97 0.38
N ILE A 181 24.73 8.27 1.60
CA ILE A 181 25.57 8.79 2.69
C ILE A 181 26.72 7.80 3.01
N LEU A 182 26.39 6.51 3.12
CA LEU A 182 27.39 5.48 3.37
C LEU A 182 28.38 5.33 2.21
N TYR A 183 27.91 5.44 0.96
CA TYR A 183 28.78 5.37 -0.22
C TYR A 183 29.85 6.46 -0.18
N GLU A 184 29.45 7.72 0.10
CA GLU A 184 30.39 8.84 0.20
C GLU A 184 31.31 8.73 1.42
N LEU A 185 30.78 8.35 2.58
CA LEU A 185 31.60 8.11 3.79
C LEU A 185 32.69 7.07 3.54
N PHE A 186 32.37 5.96 2.88
CA PHE A 186 33.37 4.93 2.58
C PHE A 186 34.40 5.34 1.51
N ASN A 187 34.13 6.40 0.74
CA ASN A 187 35.07 6.97 -0.22
C ASN A 187 36.00 8.03 0.41
N LYS A 188 35.65 8.55 1.60
CA LYS A 188 36.50 9.47 2.38
C LYS A 188 37.87 8.83 2.67
N LYS A 189 38.95 9.58 2.42
CA LYS A 189 40.33 9.08 2.47
C LYS A 189 40.69 8.42 3.81
N GLU A 190 40.29 9.05 4.91
CA GLU A 190 40.57 8.61 6.28
C GLU A 190 39.96 7.24 6.57
N ILE A 191 38.67 7.09 6.25
CA ILE A 191 37.90 5.85 6.39
C ILE A 191 38.46 4.76 5.48
N ARG A 192 38.78 5.08 4.22
CA ARG A 192 39.29 4.12 3.24
C ARG A 192 40.58 3.42 3.68
N ILE A 193 41.41 4.07 4.51
CA ILE A 193 42.68 3.50 5.00
C ILE A 193 42.45 2.50 6.15
N LYS A 194 41.41 2.71 6.99
CA LYS A 194 41.18 1.93 8.22
C LYS A 194 39.77 1.35 8.30
N ASN A 195 39.09 1.09 7.18
CA ASN A 195 37.67 0.74 7.15
C ASN A 195 37.37 -0.55 7.96
N PRO A 196 36.79 -0.46 9.17
CA PRO A 196 36.46 -1.64 9.96
C PRO A 196 35.16 -2.30 9.48
N TYR A 197 34.44 -1.68 8.53
CA TYR A 197 33.15 -2.11 8.01
C TYR A 197 33.21 -2.49 6.52
N GLN A 198 34.31 -3.16 6.11
CA GLN A 198 34.52 -3.55 4.71
C GLN A 198 33.33 -4.35 4.14
N GLU A 199 32.75 -5.26 4.92
CA GLU A 199 31.59 -6.05 4.51
C GLU A 199 30.36 -5.17 4.22
N VAL A 200 30.13 -4.10 5.00
CA VAL A 200 29.04 -3.16 4.76
C VAL A 200 29.31 -2.36 3.49
N GLN A 201 30.55 -1.89 3.29
CA GLN A 201 30.95 -1.21 2.06
C GLN A 201 30.70 -2.09 0.82
N ASP A 202 31.03 -3.38 0.89
CA ASP A 202 30.83 -4.32 -0.21
C ASP A 202 29.34 -4.57 -0.48
N ARG A 203 28.51 -4.62 0.57
CA ARG A 203 27.05 -4.69 0.42
C ARG A 203 26.48 -3.44 -0.25
N ILE A 204 26.95 -2.25 0.13
CA ILE A 204 26.55 -0.97 -0.47
C ILE A 204 26.99 -0.88 -1.94
N LYS A 205 28.24 -1.26 -2.25
CA LYS A 205 28.72 -1.33 -3.65
C LYS A 205 27.87 -2.29 -4.48
N THR A 206 27.49 -3.44 -3.91
CA THR A 206 26.62 -4.41 -4.61
C THR A 206 25.22 -3.85 -4.83
N PHE A 207 24.64 -3.15 -3.86
CA PHE A 207 23.37 -2.43 -4.02
C PHE A 207 23.41 -1.46 -5.21
N TRP A 208 24.43 -0.59 -5.27
CA TRP A 208 24.55 0.40 -6.34
C TRP A 208 24.93 -0.17 -7.70
N LYS A 209 25.57 -1.35 -7.76
CA LYS A 209 25.85 -2.05 -9.02
C LYS A 209 24.60 -2.62 -9.70
N ARG A 210 23.56 -2.95 -8.93
CA ARG A 210 22.33 -3.56 -9.45
C ARG A 210 21.12 -2.63 -9.44
N THR A 211 21.23 -1.48 -8.78
CA THR A 211 20.15 -0.51 -8.68
C THR A 211 20.29 0.48 -9.82
N GLU A 212 19.33 0.48 -10.73
CA GLU A 212 19.25 1.43 -11.83
C GLU A 212 18.02 2.31 -11.64
N PHE A 213 18.20 3.62 -11.79
CA PHE A 213 17.10 4.58 -11.80
C PHE A 213 16.83 4.97 -13.25
N THR A 214 15.63 4.67 -13.74
CA THR A 214 15.19 5.03 -15.11
C THR A 214 14.53 6.41 -15.15
N ASN A 215 13.86 6.81 -14.06
CA ASN A 215 13.14 8.08 -13.99
C ASN A 215 14.11 9.28 -13.84
N GLU A 216 13.96 10.29 -14.71
CA GLU A 216 14.85 11.45 -14.78
C GLU A 216 14.91 12.25 -13.48
N HIS A 217 13.77 12.44 -12.80
CA HIS A 217 13.73 13.14 -11.52
C HIS A 217 14.51 12.38 -10.43
N SER A 218 14.42 11.05 -10.42
CA SER A 218 15.19 10.23 -9.48
C SER A 218 16.70 10.40 -9.71
N ILE A 219 17.13 10.37 -10.97
CA ILE A 219 18.53 10.59 -11.36
C ILE A 219 18.98 11.99 -10.92
N GLY A 220 18.16 13.02 -11.19
CA GLY A 220 18.42 14.40 -10.76
C GLY A 220 18.61 14.51 -9.25
N HIS A 221 17.66 14.01 -8.47
CA HIS A 221 17.74 14.01 -7.01
C HIS A 221 18.95 13.22 -6.49
N VAL A 222 19.29 12.07 -7.06
CA VAL A 222 20.47 11.30 -6.66
C VAL A 222 21.74 12.14 -6.85
N ARG A 223 21.89 12.80 -8.00
CA ARG A 223 23.06 13.66 -8.28
C ARG A 223 23.13 14.87 -7.34
N GLU A 224 22.04 15.60 -7.18
CA GLU A 224 21.99 16.75 -6.27
C GLU A 224 22.29 16.35 -4.82
N ASN A 225 21.77 15.20 -4.39
CA ASN A 225 22.00 14.70 -3.05
C ASN A 225 23.44 14.24 -2.83
N LEU A 226 24.09 13.65 -3.82
CA LEU A 226 25.51 13.30 -3.72
C LEU A 226 26.36 14.55 -3.47
N ILE A 227 26.14 15.62 -4.24
CA ILE A 227 26.83 16.91 -4.04
C ILE A 227 26.55 17.46 -2.64
N ALA A 228 25.28 17.46 -2.21
CA ALA A 228 24.92 17.94 -0.88
C ALA A 228 25.53 17.10 0.27
N ILE A 229 25.74 15.80 0.06
CA ILE A 229 26.43 14.93 1.02
C ILE A 229 27.93 15.23 1.02
N GLU A 230 28.55 15.38 -0.16
CA GLU A 230 29.97 15.74 -0.33
C GLU A 230 30.29 17.05 0.40
N ASP A 231 29.46 18.09 0.23
CA ASP A 231 29.59 19.38 0.90
C ASP A 231 29.54 19.29 2.44
N ARG A 232 29.00 18.19 2.96
CA ARG A 232 28.85 17.93 4.40
C ARG A 232 29.78 16.86 4.94
N LEU A 233 30.66 16.27 4.11
CA LEU A 233 31.53 15.18 4.55
C LEU A 233 32.48 15.57 5.69
N ASP A 234 32.81 16.85 5.83
CA ASP A 234 33.63 17.36 6.94
C ASP A 234 32.89 17.28 8.29
N ASP A 235 31.56 17.38 8.31
CA ASP A 235 30.74 17.17 9.50
C ASP A 235 30.68 15.69 9.93
N LEU A 236 30.96 14.77 9.00
CA LEU A 236 30.76 13.33 9.17
C LEU A 236 32.10 12.62 9.41
N ASP A 237 32.52 12.58 10.68
CA ASP A 237 33.75 11.94 11.15
C ASP A 237 33.61 10.42 11.34
N ASP A 238 34.70 9.75 11.71
CA ASP A 238 34.72 8.31 11.99
C ASP A 238 33.73 7.92 13.11
N ASN A 239 33.59 8.77 14.13
CA ASN A 239 32.63 8.55 15.22
C ASN A 239 31.18 8.58 14.71
N PHE A 240 30.88 9.44 13.73
CA PHE A 240 29.57 9.48 13.08
C PHE A 240 29.31 8.19 12.30
N LEU A 241 30.30 7.67 11.57
CA LEU A 241 30.18 6.39 10.88
C LEU A 241 29.90 5.25 11.88
N ASP A 242 30.64 5.20 12.98
CA ASP A 242 30.44 4.21 14.04
C ASP A 242 29.04 4.31 14.66
N PHE A 243 28.58 5.53 14.96
CA PHE A 243 27.22 5.78 15.44
C PHE A 243 26.18 5.28 14.42
N LEU A 244 26.32 5.69 13.16
CA LEU A 244 25.39 5.34 12.09
C LEU A 244 25.29 3.83 11.92
N LEU A 245 26.41 3.11 11.91
CA LEU A 245 26.43 1.68 11.65
C LEU A 245 26.07 0.82 12.86
N SER A 246 26.48 1.22 14.07
CA SER A 246 26.37 0.39 15.28
C SER A 246 25.26 0.81 16.26
N LYS A 247 24.71 2.03 16.13
CA LYS A 247 23.67 2.56 17.03
C LYS A 247 22.37 2.95 16.33
N CYS A 248 22.40 3.31 15.04
CA CYS A 248 21.16 3.53 14.29
C CYS A 248 20.51 2.20 13.87
N GLN A 249 19.18 2.13 14.00
CA GLN A 249 18.41 0.90 13.87
C GLN A 249 17.11 1.11 13.09
N PHE A 250 16.67 0.05 12.40
CA PHE A 250 15.33 -0.05 11.81
C PHE A 250 14.53 -1.15 12.50
N VAL A 251 13.22 -0.94 12.61
CA VAL A 251 12.27 -2.04 12.83
C VAL A 251 12.03 -2.67 11.46
N VAL A 252 12.61 -3.84 11.22
CA VAL A 252 12.48 -4.57 9.96
C VAL A 252 11.34 -5.56 10.10
N VAL A 253 10.37 -5.48 9.19
CA VAL A 253 9.23 -6.39 9.10
C VAL A 253 9.28 -7.06 7.73
N ARG A 254 9.36 -8.39 7.70
CA ARG A 254 9.34 -9.21 6.49
C ARG A 254 8.04 -10.00 6.46
N LEU A 255 7.31 -9.83 5.36
CA LEU A 255 6.01 -10.43 5.16
C LEU A 255 6.07 -11.43 3.99
N PRO A 256 5.51 -12.64 4.16
CA PRO A 256 5.57 -13.69 3.15
C PRO A 256 4.75 -13.32 1.92
N GLU A 257 3.70 -12.52 2.09
CA GLU A 257 2.81 -12.13 1.01
C GLU A 257 2.93 -10.63 0.74
N ILE A 258 3.07 -10.27 -0.55
CA ILE A 258 3.13 -8.87 -0.97
C ILE A 258 1.85 -8.10 -0.58
N SER A 259 0.73 -8.82 -0.57
CA SER A 259 -0.58 -8.30 -0.22
C SER A 259 -0.67 -7.85 1.25
N GLU A 260 -0.07 -8.61 2.16
CA GLU A 260 0.07 -8.25 3.58
C GLU A 260 1.05 -7.09 3.77
N ALA A 261 2.14 -7.05 2.99
CA ALA A 261 3.10 -5.96 3.02
C ALA A 261 2.48 -4.61 2.66
N PHE A 262 1.61 -4.59 1.64
CA PHE A 262 0.84 -3.39 1.30
C PHE A 262 -0.17 -3.01 2.39
N GLN A 263 -0.86 -3.98 3.00
CA GLN A 263 -1.77 -3.68 4.12
C GLN A 263 -1.02 -3.08 5.32
N PHE A 264 0.15 -3.63 5.65
CA PHE A 264 0.98 -3.11 6.72
C PHE A 264 1.43 -1.68 6.40
N PHE A 265 1.88 -1.43 5.17
CA PHE A 265 2.23 -0.09 4.68
C PHE A 265 1.08 0.91 4.83
N ASP A 266 -0.13 0.57 4.37
CA ASP A 266 -1.29 1.46 4.49
C ASP A 266 -1.61 1.80 5.96
N SER A 267 -1.55 0.79 6.84
CA SER A 267 -1.81 0.97 8.27
C SER A 267 -0.78 1.87 8.97
N GLN A 268 0.48 1.85 8.52
CA GLN A 268 1.54 2.71 9.07
C GLN A 268 1.40 4.15 8.57
N ASN A 269 1.11 4.34 7.28
CA ASN A 269 0.99 5.67 6.69
C ASN A 269 -0.22 6.46 7.21
N ALA A 270 -1.25 5.79 7.71
CA ALA A 270 -2.40 6.43 8.36
C ALA A 270 -2.03 7.28 9.61
N ARG A 271 -0.80 7.14 10.15
CA ARG A 271 -0.30 7.90 11.31
C ARG A 271 0.73 8.98 10.95
N GLY A 272 1.25 9.00 9.72
CA GLY A 272 2.36 9.84 9.26
C GLY A 272 1.91 11.03 8.39
N LYS A 273 2.82 11.55 7.55
CA LYS A 273 2.44 12.48 6.47
C LYS A 273 1.49 11.75 5.53
N ASP A 274 0.25 12.22 5.45
CA ASP A 274 -0.78 11.60 4.63
C ASP A 274 -0.31 11.42 3.18
N LEU A 275 -0.50 10.22 2.65
CA LEU A 275 -0.36 9.93 1.23
C LEU A 275 -1.52 10.55 0.46
N GLU A 276 -1.26 10.92 -0.79
CA GLU A 276 -2.33 11.38 -1.67
C GLU A 276 -3.33 10.24 -1.93
N PRO A 277 -4.63 10.53 -2.13
CA PRO A 277 -5.65 9.51 -2.36
C PRO A 277 -5.32 8.55 -3.51
N HIS A 278 -4.64 9.05 -4.55
CA HIS A 278 -4.22 8.26 -5.70
C HIS A 278 -3.07 7.29 -5.38
N ASP A 279 -2.17 7.64 -4.45
CA ASP A 279 -1.09 6.74 -3.99
C ASP A 279 -1.68 5.54 -3.21
N LEU A 280 -2.69 5.79 -2.37
CA LEU A 280 -3.42 4.74 -1.65
C LEU A 280 -4.16 3.80 -2.61
N LEU A 281 -4.79 4.36 -3.64
CA LEU A 281 -5.45 3.56 -4.67
C LEU A 281 -4.46 2.72 -5.47
N LYS A 282 -3.30 3.27 -5.83
CA LYS A 282 -2.24 2.52 -6.49
C LYS A 282 -1.84 1.31 -5.65
N ALA A 283 -1.53 1.49 -4.38
CA ALA A 283 -1.17 0.39 -3.48
C ALA A 283 -2.27 -0.68 -3.38
N PHE A 284 -3.53 -0.24 -3.19
CA PHE A 284 -4.68 -1.13 -3.13
C PHE A 284 -4.84 -1.98 -4.41
N HIS A 285 -4.73 -1.36 -5.58
CA HIS A 285 -4.92 -2.08 -6.84
C HIS A 285 -3.71 -2.94 -7.21
N LEU A 286 -2.48 -2.55 -6.85
CA LEU A 286 -1.30 -3.41 -7.02
C LEU A 286 -1.44 -4.74 -6.26
N ARG A 287 -1.98 -4.69 -5.03
CA ARG A 287 -2.27 -5.88 -4.22
C ARG A 287 -3.20 -6.87 -4.93
N GLU A 288 -4.08 -6.38 -5.80
CA GLU A 288 -5.08 -7.18 -6.50
C GLU A 288 -4.52 -7.81 -7.79
N ILE A 289 -3.24 -7.56 -8.11
CA ILE A 289 -2.54 -8.16 -9.24
C ILE A 289 -1.68 -9.33 -8.74
N LYS A 290 -2.10 -10.56 -9.03
CA LYS A 290 -1.34 -11.77 -8.65
C LYS A 290 0.02 -11.87 -9.33
N ARG A 291 0.06 -11.52 -10.61
CA ARG A 291 1.26 -11.56 -11.44
C ARG A 291 1.26 -10.36 -12.36
N LEU A 292 2.30 -9.54 -12.26
CA LEU A 292 2.51 -8.39 -13.14
C LEU A 292 2.77 -8.89 -14.57
N SER A 293 1.94 -8.44 -15.51
CA SER A 293 2.22 -8.55 -16.94
C SER A 293 3.07 -7.35 -17.41
N GLU A 294 3.72 -7.48 -18.57
CA GLU A 294 4.46 -6.36 -19.20
C GLU A 294 3.58 -5.12 -19.36
N LYS A 295 2.30 -5.32 -19.74
CA LYS A 295 1.31 -4.24 -19.84
C LYS A 295 1.02 -3.56 -18.49
N ASP A 296 1.00 -4.33 -17.40
CA ASP A 296 0.79 -3.78 -16.06
C ASP A 296 1.98 -2.91 -15.67
N SER A 297 3.21 -3.41 -15.85
CA SER A 297 4.44 -2.65 -15.63
C SER A 297 4.47 -1.36 -16.45
N ASP A 298 4.11 -1.41 -17.74
CA ASP A 298 4.00 -0.22 -18.59
C ASP A 298 2.98 0.81 -18.07
N ASN A 299 1.79 0.35 -17.67
CA ASN A 299 0.75 1.24 -17.13
C ASN A 299 1.16 1.87 -15.80
N ILE A 300 1.79 1.09 -14.92
CA ILE A 300 2.30 1.55 -13.63
C ILE A 300 3.42 2.58 -13.85
N THR A 301 4.31 2.35 -14.82
CA THR A 301 5.38 3.28 -15.18
C THR A 301 4.81 4.59 -15.71
N LYS A 302 3.88 4.51 -16.67
CA LYS A 302 3.17 5.70 -17.21
C LYS A 302 2.48 6.49 -16.10
N TRP A 303 1.81 5.82 -15.17
CA TRP A 303 1.25 6.48 -14.00
C TRP A 303 2.30 7.24 -13.19
N GLN A 304 3.45 6.61 -12.93
CA GLN A 304 4.52 7.21 -12.10
C GLN A 304 5.15 8.43 -12.76
N ASP A 305 5.19 8.45 -14.09
CA ASP A 305 5.73 9.57 -14.86
C ASP A 305 4.71 10.71 -15.04
N LEU A 306 3.44 10.51 -14.70
CA LEU A 306 2.46 11.59 -14.68
C LEU A 306 2.78 12.61 -13.58
N ASP A 307 2.57 13.88 -13.91
CA ASP A 307 2.64 14.96 -12.94
C ASP A 307 1.65 14.72 -11.78
N PRO A 308 2.06 14.89 -10.51
CA PRO A 308 1.18 14.64 -9.36
C PRO A 308 -0.08 15.52 -9.35
N GLN A 309 0.02 16.78 -9.79
CA GLN A 309 -1.14 17.68 -9.84
C GLN A 309 -2.13 17.22 -10.91
N ARG A 310 -1.63 16.74 -12.05
CA ARG A 310 -2.46 16.09 -13.07
C ARG A 310 -3.20 14.86 -12.56
N LEU A 311 -2.55 14.01 -11.77
CA LEU A 311 -3.23 12.87 -11.12
C LEU A 311 -4.34 13.35 -10.16
N VAL A 312 -4.09 14.38 -9.36
CA VAL A 312 -5.10 14.98 -8.48
C VAL A 312 -6.32 15.45 -9.28
N GLU A 313 -6.10 16.16 -10.39
CA GLU A 313 -7.18 16.68 -11.26
C GLU A 313 -7.96 15.56 -11.95
N LEU A 314 -7.27 14.56 -12.49
CA LEU A 314 -7.88 13.41 -13.14
C LEU A 314 -8.78 12.66 -12.15
N PHE A 315 -8.27 12.33 -10.97
CA PHE A 315 -9.05 11.61 -9.96
C PHE A 315 -10.23 12.44 -9.44
N LEU A 316 -10.06 13.75 -9.25
CA LEU A 316 -11.17 14.64 -8.87
C LEU A 316 -12.26 14.67 -9.95
N THR A 317 -11.87 14.71 -11.22
CA THR A 317 -12.79 14.71 -12.37
C THR A 317 -13.58 13.40 -12.44
N LEU A 318 -12.89 12.25 -12.41
CA LEU A 318 -13.54 10.94 -12.41
C LEU A 318 -14.42 10.73 -11.18
N TYR A 319 -13.98 11.21 -10.02
CA TYR A 319 -14.75 11.14 -8.78
C TYR A 319 -16.05 11.93 -8.90
N ARG A 320 -16.01 13.16 -9.44
CA ARG A 320 -17.19 13.99 -9.68
C ARG A 320 -18.21 13.27 -10.55
N VAL A 321 -17.77 12.69 -11.66
CA VAL A 321 -18.67 11.95 -12.56
C VAL A 321 -19.35 10.79 -11.84
N LYS A 322 -18.57 9.95 -11.11
CA LYS A 322 -19.11 8.83 -10.33
C LYS A 322 -20.11 9.26 -9.25
N ARG A 323 -19.90 10.44 -8.66
CA ARG A 323 -20.78 11.00 -7.60
C ARG A 323 -22.05 11.61 -8.19
N TRP A 324 -21.92 12.41 -9.25
CA TRP A 324 -23.04 13.07 -9.92
C TRP A 324 -23.97 12.09 -10.61
N ALA A 325 -23.45 11.00 -11.20
CA ALA A 325 -24.27 9.91 -11.73
C ALA A 325 -25.22 9.29 -10.68
N LYS A 326 -24.91 9.46 -9.39
CA LYS A 326 -25.71 9.01 -8.24
C LYS A 326 -26.37 10.16 -7.47
N ASN A 327 -26.47 11.36 -8.05
CA ASN A 327 -26.99 12.58 -7.42
C ASN A 327 -26.30 12.96 -6.09
N ASN A 328 -25.02 12.62 -5.94
CA ASN A 328 -24.23 12.97 -4.76
C ASN A 328 -23.27 14.13 -5.03
N SER A 329 -22.92 14.90 -3.99
CA SER A 329 -21.84 15.89 -4.08
C SER A 329 -20.49 15.19 -4.34
N GLY A 330 -19.71 15.77 -5.25
CA GLY A 330 -18.35 15.35 -5.62
C GLY A 330 -17.33 16.48 -5.48
N LYS A 331 -17.55 17.42 -4.56
CA LYS A 331 -16.76 18.65 -4.45
C LYS A 331 -15.25 18.38 -4.33
N GLU A 332 -14.88 17.46 -3.44
CA GLU A 332 -13.49 17.15 -3.06
C GLU A 332 -13.27 15.63 -3.06
N PHE A 333 -12.12 15.20 -3.59
CA PHE A 333 -11.65 13.83 -3.56
C PHE A 333 -10.55 13.70 -2.51
N THR A 334 -10.73 12.83 -1.53
CA THR A 334 -9.88 12.70 -0.34
C THR A 334 -9.75 11.24 0.06
N LYS A 335 -8.87 10.93 1.02
CA LYS A 335 -8.69 9.57 1.54
C LYS A 335 -9.98 8.91 2.05
N ASP A 336 -10.92 9.71 2.56
CA ASP A 336 -12.19 9.21 3.10
C ASP A 336 -13.16 8.71 2.01
N ASN A 337 -12.87 9.00 0.75
CA ASN A 337 -13.76 8.67 -0.36
C ASN A 337 -13.08 7.90 -1.52
N ILE A 338 -11.88 7.35 -1.28
CA ILE A 338 -11.17 6.46 -2.22
C ILE A 338 -11.96 5.20 -2.56
N ASP A 339 -12.88 4.78 -1.69
CA ASP A 339 -13.75 3.63 -1.94
C ASP A 339 -14.62 3.77 -3.20
N ALA A 340 -14.77 4.98 -3.75
CA ALA A 340 -15.40 5.20 -5.05
C ALA A 340 -14.65 4.53 -6.23
N PHE A 341 -13.36 4.22 -6.03
CA PHE A 341 -12.49 3.58 -7.02
C PHE A 341 -12.10 2.15 -6.65
N LYS A 342 -12.44 1.69 -5.44
CA LYS A 342 -12.34 0.27 -5.07
C LYS A 342 -13.61 -0.44 -5.53
N GLY A 343 -13.46 -1.56 -6.23
CA GLY A 343 -14.59 -2.30 -6.76
C GLY A 343 -14.39 -3.80 -6.70
N ILE A 344 -14.61 -4.47 -7.82
CA ILE A 344 -14.76 -5.92 -7.90
C ILE A 344 -13.39 -6.57 -8.02
N SER A 345 -13.07 -7.47 -7.09
CA SER A 345 -11.96 -8.41 -7.23
C SER A 345 -12.39 -9.55 -8.15
N LEU A 346 -11.54 -9.94 -9.11
CA LEU A 346 -11.89 -10.97 -10.10
C LEU A 346 -12.17 -12.36 -9.48
N GLU A 347 -11.68 -12.59 -8.27
CA GLU A 347 -11.88 -13.84 -7.52
C GLU A 347 -13.15 -13.81 -6.68
N ASP A 348 -13.66 -12.61 -6.41
CA ASP A 348 -14.85 -12.40 -5.61
C ASP A 348 -16.10 -12.59 -6.47
N LYS A 349 -16.65 -13.80 -6.44
CA LYS A 349 -17.89 -14.17 -7.14
C LYS A 349 -19.14 -14.09 -6.25
N ARG A 350 -19.04 -13.44 -5.08
CA ARG A 350 -20.12 -13.46 -4.08
C ARG A 350 -21.43 -12.83 -4.56
N TYR A 351 -21.39 -11.95 -5.56
CA TYR A 351 -22.56 -11.19 -5.99
C TYR A 351 -22.88 -11.33 -7.49
N PRO A 352 -24.12 -11.65 -7.88
CA PRO A 352 -24.51 -11.82 -9.28
C PRO A 352 -24.26 -10.58 -10.17
N PHE A 353 -24.41 -9.38 -9.63
CA PHE A 353 -24.21 -8.14 -10.40
C PHE A 353 -22.73 -7.88 -10.76
N TYR A 354 -21.79 -8.59 -10.15
CA TYR A 354 -20.38 -8.55 -10.55
C TYR A 354 -20.13 -9.31 -11.85
N MET A 355 -20.99 -10.30 -12.17
CA MET A 355 -20.77 -11.21 -13.29
C MET A 355 -20.66 -10.49 -14.62
N GLN A 356 -21.40 -9.41 -14.85
CA GLN A 356 -21.29 -8.65 -16.09
C GLN A 356 -19.88 -8.08 -16.29
N GLN A 357 -19.30 -7.48 -15.25
CA GLN A 357 -17.96 -6.91 -15.31
C GLN A 357 -16.88 -7.99 -15.43
N ILE A 358 -17.05 -9.10 -14.73
CA ILE A 358 -16.16 -10.26 -14.81
C ILE A 358 -16.20 -10.88 -16.22
N ILE A 359 -17.39 -11.07 -16.80
CA ILE A 359 -17.56 -11.58 -18.17
C ILE A 359 -16.90 -10.62 -19.17
N CYS A 360 -17.16 -9.31 -19.07
CA CYS A 360 -16.51 -8.32 -19.93
C CYS A 360 -14.97 -8.36 -19.80
N HIS A 361 -14.44 -8.54 -18.58
CA HIS A 361 -13.01 -8.69 -18.37
C HIS A 361 -12.44 -9.90 -19.11
N PHE A 362 -13.02 -11.09 -18.91
CA PHE A 362 -12.51 -12.31 -19.52
C PHE A 362 -12.72 -12.32 -21.03
N PHE A 363 -13.87 -11.84 -21.52
CA PHE A 363 -14.17 -11.79 -22.95
C PHE A 363 -13.24 -10.84 -23.69
N SER A 364 -13.02 -9.63 -23.18
CA SER A 364 -12.07 -8.69 -23.80
C SER A 364 -10.64 -9.22 -23.80
N SER A 365 -10.19 -9.86 -22.70
CA SER A 365 -8.88 -10.51 -22.63
C SER A 365 -8.76 -11.68 -23.61
N PHE A 366 -9.77 -12.53 -23.71
CA PHE A 366 -9.79 -13.66 -24.65
C PHE A 366 -9.77 -13.17 -26.09
N TYR A 367 -10.66 -12.23 -26.42
CA TYR A 367 -10.78 -11.67 -27.76
C TYR A 367 -9.48 -11.02 -28.24
N ALA A 368 -8.80 -10.26 -27.38
CA ALA A 368 -7.55 -9.60 -27.73
C ALA A 368 -6.37 -10.57 -27.96
N ASN A 369 -6.45 -11.80 -27.43
CA ASN A 369 -5.42 -12.83 -27.55
C ASN A 369 -5.80 -13.94 -28.53
N GLU A 370 -6.88 -13.78 -29.29
CA GLU A 370 -7.35 -14.79 -30.23
C GLU A 370 -6.40 -14.87 -31.45
N PRO A 371 -5.91 -16.06 -31.84
CA PRO A 371 -4.86 -16.19 -32.86
C PRO A 371 -5.18 -15.56 -34.22
N SER A 372 -6.44 -15.56 -34.64
CA SER A 372 -6.83 -14.97 -35.93
C SER A 372 -6.65 -13.44 -35.96
N ARG A 373 -6.60 -12.78 -34.79
CA ARG A 373 -6.29 -11.35 -34.68
C ARG A 373 -4.86 -10.98 -35.05
N ASN A 374 -3.95 -11.96 -35.17
CA ASN A 374 -2.62 -11.69 -35.71
C ASN A 374 -2.64 -11.39 -37.22
N ILE A 375 -3.73 -11.73 -37.91
CA ILE A 375 -3.90 -11.50 -39.35
C ILE A 375 -4.24 -10.04 -39.63
N ASP A 376 -5.18 -9.48 -38.88
CA ASP A 376 -5.66 -8.09 -39.04
C ASP A 376 -5.03 -7.11 -38.03
N GLN A 377 -4.25 -7.62 -37.07
CA GLN A 377 -3.67 -6.89 -35.94
C GLN A 377 -4.72 -6.11 -35.11
N SER A 378 -5.98 -6.53 -35.18
CA SER A 378 -7.08 -5.85 -34.50
C SER A 378 -7.00 -6.11 -33.00
N LYS A 379 -6.90 -5.02 -32.23
CA LYS A 379 -6.88 -5.06 -30.76
C LYS A 379 -8.15 -4.42 -30.23
N MET A 380 -8.87 -5.14 -29.38
CA MET A 380 -9.99 -4.58 -28.61
C MET A 380 -9.51 -4.24 -27.20
N GLU A 381 -9.45 -2.95 -26.87
CA GLU A 381 -9.25 -2.53 -25.49
C GLU A 381 -10.52 -2.76 -24.66
N PHE A 382 -10.36 -2.82 -23.34
CA PHE A 382 -11.50 -2.95 -22.43
C PHE A 382 -12.42 -1.71 -22.58
N PRO A 383 -13.72 -1.87 -22.83
CA PRO A 383 -14.62 -0.74 -23.07
C PRO A 383 -15.05 -0.10 -21.74
N PHE A 384 -14.28 0.89 -21.27
CA PHE A 384 -14.58 1.59 -20.02
C PHE A 384 -15.79 2.52 -20.15
N GLN A 385 -16.79 2.33 -19.28
CA GLN A 385 -17.82 3.33 -19.00
C GLN A 385 -17.41 4.17 -17.77
N ILE A 386 -17.55 5.50 -17.85
CA ILE A 386 -16.91 6.44 -16.91
C ILE A 386 -17.41 6.32 -15.46
N ASP A 387 -18.67 5.95 -15.27
CA ASP A 387 -19.30 5.75 -13.96
C ASP A 387 -19.36 4.28 -13.53
N GLN A 388 -18.81 3.35 -14.34
CA GLN A 388 -18.87 1.91 -14.05
C GLN A 388 -18.17 1.56 -12.73
N ILE A 389 -18.57 0.43 -12.14
CA ILE A 389 -17.87 -0.13 -10.99
C ILE A 389 -16.45 -0.52 -11.42
N CYS A 390 -15.45 -0.09 -10.66
CA CYS A 390 -14.06 -0.42 -10.97
C CYS A 390 -13.81 -1.93 -10.84
N ILE A 391 -13.00 -2.47 -11.74
CA ILE A 391 -12.44 -3.82 -11.58
C ILE A 391 -11.06 -3.63 -10.96
N ASN A 392 -10.81 -4.28 -9.83
CA ASN A 392 -9.56 -4.13 -9.10
C ASN A 392 -8.38 -4.72 -9.90
N GLY A 393 -7.14 -4.38 -9.51
CA GLY A 393 -5.95 -4.87 -10.21
C GLY A 393 -5.66 -4.16 -11.53
N SER A 394 -5.18 -4.91 -12.51
CA SER A 394 -4.75 -4.44 -13.83
C SER A 394 -5.77 -3.54 -14.53
N ARG A 395 -7.07 -3.84 -14.40
CA ARG A 395 -8.13 -3.07 -15.06
C ARG A 395 -8.32 -1.67 -14.50
N PHE A 396 -7.97 -1.45 -13.24
CA PHE A 396 -7.93 -0.11 -12.68
C PHE A 396 -6.83 0.73 -13.35
N PHE A 397 -5.63 0.18 -13.52
CA PHE A 397 -4.55 0.89 -14.20
C PHE A 397 -4.86 1.14 -15.67
N ASP A 398 -5.48 0.17 -16.37
CA ASP A 398 -5.99 0.35 -17.73
C ASP A 398 -7.00 1.50 -17.81
N MET A 399 -7.93 1.59 -16.85
CA MET A 399 -8.95 2.63 -16.78
C MET A 399 -8.34 4.02 -16.63
N ILE A 400 -7.34 4.15 -15.74
CA ILE A 400 -6.70 5.43 -15.48
C ILE A 400 -5.88 5.88 -16.68
N ARG A 401 -5.11 4.99 -17.31
CA ARG A 401 -4.44 5.30 -18.59
C ARG A 401 -5.44 5.74 -19.66
N TYR A 402 -6.57 5.03 -19.79
CA TYR A 402 -7.59 5.31 -20.79
C TYR A 402 -8.18 6.73 -20.59
N TYR A 403 -8.60 7.07 -19.37
CA TYR A 403 -9.19 8.38 -19.10
C TYR A 403 -8.16 9.52 -19.06
N ASP A 404 -6.92 9.27 -18.66
CA ASP A 404 -5.85 10.26 -18.79
C ASP A 404 -5.60 10.64 -20.26
N ALA A 405 -5.57 9.66 -21.15
CA ALA A 405 -5.45 9.90 -22.59
C ALA A 405 -6.66 10.66 -23.17
N MET A 406 -7.88 10.40 -22.67
CA MET A 406 -9.06 11.18 -23.06
C MET A 406 -9.04 12.60 -22.50
N TYR A 407 -8.57 12.78 -21.27
CA TYR A 407 -8.45 14.08 -20.61
C TYR A 407 -7.54 15.01 -21.41
N ASN A 408 -6.41 14.50 -21.93
CA ASN A 408 -5.54 15.25 -22.85
C ASN A 408 -6.30 15.76 -24.07
N LYS A 409 -7.02 14.87 -24.77
CA LYS A 409 -7.74 15.26 -25.99
C LYS A 409 -8.71 16.41 -25.75
N ILE A 410 -9.42 16.37 -24.61
CA ILE A 410 -10.43 17.40 -24.26
C ILE A 410 -9.76 18.71 -23.87
N ILE A 411 -8.61 18.68 -23.17
CA ILE A 411 -7.89 19.90 -22.79
C ILE A 411 -7.19 20.53 -23.98
N ASP A 412 -6.54 19.73 -24.83
CA ASP A 412 -5.89 20.20 -26.05
C ASP A 412 -6.92 20.80 -27.03
N GLU A 413 -8.13 20.25 -27.12
CA GLU A 413 -9.23 20.82 -27.91
C GLU A 413 -9.76 22.15 -27.37
N ASN A 414 -9.56 22.47 -26.08
CA ASN A 414 -9.92 23.78 -25.54
C ASN A 414 -8.93 24.89 -25.92
N GLU A 415 -7.73 24.58 -26.43
CA GLU A 415 -6.88 25.58 -27.10
C GLU A 415 -7.47 26.04 -28.46
N TYR A 416 -8.33 25.24 -29.09
CA TYR A 416 -8.97 25.58 -30.37
C TYR A 416 -10.14 26.56 -30.25
N LYS A 417 -10.64 26.86 -29.05
CA LYS A 417 -11.72 27.86 -28.86
C LYS A 417 -11.28 29.32 -28.92
N ASN A 418 -9.99 29.60 -29.11
CA ASN A 418 -9.49 30.95 -29.33
C ASN A 418 -9.51 31.41 -30.81
N TYR A 419 -10.08 30.61 -31.73
CA TYR A 419 -10.18 31.00 -33.16
C TYR A 419 -11.56 31.50 -33.61
N ASP A 420 -12.62 31.33 -32.80
CA ASP A 420 -13.99 31.72 -33.18
C ASP A 420 -14.50 33.03 -32.52
N SER A 421 -13.62 33.82 -31.90
CA SER A 421 -14.01 35.13 -31.32
C SER A 421 -13.54 36.35 -32.12
N THR A 422 -13.19 36.19 -33.40
CA THR A 422 -12.91 37.32 -34.31
C THR A 422 -13.81 37.29 -35.52
N GLU A 423 -15.13 37.32 -35.34
CA GLU A 423 -16.08 37.73 -36.37
C GLU A 423 -17.43 37.99 -35.70
N ASP A 424 -17.60 39.17 -35.10
CA ASP A 424 -18.90 39.86 -34.93
C ASP A 424 -18.71 41.26 -34.32
N GLU A 425 -17.85 42.08 -34.95
CA GLU A 425 -17.96 43.54 -34.86
C GLU A 425 -17.94 44.13 -36.28
N LYS A 426 -19.15 44.31 -36.85
CA LYS A 426 -19.46 45.40 -37.78
C LYS A 426 -20.96 45.62 -37.95
#